data_AF-A0A960ZVL8-F1
#
_entry.id   AF-A0A960ZVL8-F1
#
_cell.length_a   1.000
_cell.length_b   1.000
_cell.length_c   1.000
_cell.angle_alpha   90.00
_cell.angle_beta   90.00
_cell.angle_gamma   90.00
#
_symmetry.space_group_name_H-M   'P 1'
#
loop_
_entity.id
_entity.type
_entity.pdbx_description
1 polymer ?
#
loop_
_entity_poly.entity_id
_entity_poly.type
_entity_poly.pdbx_seq_one_letter_code
_entity_poly.pdbx_strand_id
1 'polypeptide(L)'
;NASSDVDTNHIVSFGNPLAISANNDVTIRNNATLQTSGHAIVLGNLTGTGSTENYIENASTSPGSITITQTTDQTVDVVIRDGVNFFELLPGEVDAALSFTKAGPAALTLTKGNTFSGSTTLSGGTLRLAYDADNSMLSDTAELILNDGIIDLAGTVSHSEVVLSTTINGTVAIERSAGSSILNLNTITRNAGSLRISEDDITTTDNANVNGILGGWATVGGSFATNSGVLDPGTNGGYIRGLATFDQNIDRLSGGAGTQLIVDGVTDNVNIQEAGTTAGPITLAAAGTTTIYTLRQGADGSTVDGPDGPAVIDIGVGNTLRIASGGVLLPDTSSPLTFNQTGSLTAGATDNTAATLFVQNQSTAGSLLTVGTVISDNGSGIVDVRTTGPGTTVFTGANTYTGNTLVGSGILAIGDGGSTGTLSSGDVNVEASAVLAFNRSDTALAVPGAITGTGNVAQNGSGTTTLSGAAPLSSLTFTLADGTLATGVDGAIHTTGTLVFGGSAG
;
A
#
# COMPACT_ATOMS: atom_id res chain seq x y z
N ASN A 1 -31.69 39.92 -1.86
CA ASN A 1 -30.64 40.66 -1.13
C ASN A 1 -30.11 39.73 -0.05
N ALA A 2 -28.81 39.39 -0.16
CA ALA A 2 -28.06 38.32 0.53
C ALA A 2 -28.06 36.93 -0.13
N SER A 3 -27.64 36.82 -1.40
CA SER A 3 -26.64 35.80 -1.74
C SER A 3 -25.32 36.54 -1.77
N SER A 4 -24.58 36.51 -0.65
CA SER A 4 -23.22 37.03 -0.64
C SER A 4 -22.37 36.08 -1.47
N ASP A 5 -22.34 36.32 -2.78
CA ASP A 5 -21.22 35.89 -3.60
C ASP A 5 -19.96 36.42 -2.91
N VAL A 6 -19.17 35.48 -2.41
CA VAL A 6 -17.92 35.69 -1.66
C VAL A 6 -16.72 35.71 -2.61
N ASP A 7 -16.93 35.70 -3.93
CA ASP A 7 -15.87 35.82 -4.92
C ASP A 7 -15.34 37.25 -4.95
N THR A 8 -14.23 37.42 -4.25
CA THR A 8 -13.45 38.64 -4.13
C THR A 8 -12.55 38.88 -5.35
N ASN A 9 -12.37 40.15 -5.70
CA ASN A 9 -11.44 40.84 -6.63
C ASN A 9 -10.85 40.15 -7.90
N HIS A 10 -10.47 38.88 -7.90
CA HIS A 10 -9.72 38.24 -8.97
C HIS A 10 -10.18 36.79 -9.23
N ILE A 11 -10.69 36.53 -10.44
CA ILE A 11 -11.18 35.22 -10.86
C ILE A 11 -10.43 34.76 -12.11
N VAL A 12 -9.95 33.52 -12.10
CA VAL A 12 -9.48 32.81 -13.30
C VAL A 12 -10.43 31.66 -13.56
N SER A 13 -11.10 31.68 -14.72
CA SER A 13 -12.07 30.67 -15.13
C SER A 13 -11.59 29.96 -16.39
N PHE A 14 -11.52 28.63 -16.36
CA PHE A 14 -11.02 27.85 -17.49
C PHE A 14 -12.15 27.40 -18.42
N GLY A 15 -12.04 27.77 -19.70
CA GLY A 15 -13.00 27.36 -20.74
C GLY A 15 -12.63 26.07 -21.50
N ASN A 16 -11.52 25.40 -21.14
CA ASN A 16 -11.05 24.17 -21.79
C ASN A 16 -10.01 23.45 -20.89
N PRO A 17 -10.00 22.10 -20.82
CA PRO A 17 -9.02 21.32 -20.05
C PRO A 17 -7.55 21.54 -20.44
N LEU A 18 -7.26 22.00 -21.65
CA LEU A 18 -5.89 22.23 -22.14
C LEU A 18 -5.33 23.63 -21.83
N ALA A 19 -6.07 24.46 -21.09
CA ALA A 19 -5.65 25.83 -20.76
C ALA A 19 -4.45 25.89 -19.80
N ILE A 20 -4.25 24.85 -19.00
CA ILE A 20 -3.16 24.70 -18.02
C ILE A 20 -2.77 23.22 -17.91
N SER A 21 -1.57 22.94 -17.42
CA SER A 21 -1.05 21.58 -17.27
C SER A 21 -0.25 21.41 -15.97
N ALA A 22 0.19 20.18 -15.68
CA ALA A 22 1.10 19.86 -14.58
C ALA A 22 2.44 20.63 -14.60
N ASN A 23 2.80 21.27 -15.72
CA ASN A 23 4.01 22.10 -15.83
C ASN A 23 3.82 23.53 -15.31
N ASN A 24 2.61 23.88 -14.89
CA ASN A 24 2.27 25.22 -14.45
C ASN A 24 2.04 25.22 -12.95
N ASP A 25 2.98 25.78 -12.20
CA ASP A 25 2.80 26.06 -10.77
C ASP A 25 1.78 27.19 -10.60
N VAL A 26 0.83 27.00 -9.69
CA VAL A 26 -0.25 27.95 -9.41
C VAL A 26 -0.09 28.50 -8.01
N THR A 27 -0.23 29.82 -7.90
CA THR A 27 -0.26 30.49 -6.60
C THR A 27 -1.54 31.29 -6.44
N ILE A 28 -2.34 30.95 -5.43
CA ILE A 28 -3.59 31.66 -5.11
C ILE A 28 -3.34 32.55 -3.89
N ARG A 29 -3.58 33.85 -4.03
CA ARG A 29 -3.38 34.86 -2.97
C ARG A 29 -4.40 35.99 -3.12
N ASN A 30 -4.55 36.78 -2.07
CA ASN A 30 -5.33 38.01 -2.05
C ASN A 30 -6.80 37.79 -2.44
N ASN A 31 -7.38 36.73 -1.89
CA ASN A 31 -8.79 36.41 -2.03
C ASN A 31 -9.14 36.17 -3.52
N ALA A 32 -8.43 35.24 -4.14
CA ALA A 32 -8.60 34.91 -5.56
C ALA A 32 -9.28 33.55 -5.73
N THR A 33 -10.02 33.41 -6.82
CA THR A 33 -10.77 32.20 -7.16
C THR A 33 -10.25 31.57 -8.45
N LEU A 34 -10.04 30.25 -8.42
CA LEU A 34 -9.75 29.42 -9.59
C LEU A 34 -10.97 28.55 -9.92
N GLN A 35 -11.54 28.70 -11.10
CA GLN A 35 -12.74 27.97 -11.52
C GLN A 35 -12.43 26.95 -12.62
N THR A 36 -12.84 25.70 -12.40
CA THR A 36 -12.73 24.61 -13.37
C THR A 36 -13.81 24.68 -14.47
N SER A 37 -14.96 25.27 -14.15
CA SER A 37 -16.08 25.54 -15.07
C SER A 37 -16.54 24.31 -15.86
N GLY A 38 -16.62 23.16 -15.19
CA GLY A 38 -17.04 21.88 -15.76
C GLY A 38 -15.96 21.12 -16.54
N HIS A 39 -14.70 21.52 -16.41
CA HIS A 39 -13.56 20.89 -17.10
C HIS A 39 -12.67 20.12 -16.13
N ALA A 40 -11.91 19.17 -16.68
CA ALA A 40 -10.81 18.51 -15.99
C ALA A 40 -9.54 19.37 -16.10
N ILE A 41 -9.15 20.00 -15.01
CA ILE A 41 -8.01 20.91 -14.94
C ILE A 41 -6.86 20.23 -14.22
N VAL A 42 -5.66 20.33 -14.79
CA VAL A 42 -4.42 19.79 -14.18
C VAL A 42 -3.44 20.93 -13.95
N LEU A 43 -2.89 21.02 -12.76
CA LEU A 43 -1.85 21.98 -12.39
C LEU A 43 -0.66 21.33 -11.71
N GLY A 44 0.47 22.04 -11.70
CA GLY A 44 1.71 21.66 -11.02
C GLY A 44 1.61 21.89 -9.51
N ASN A 45 2.64 22.49 -8.92
CA ASN A 45 2.60 22.81 -7.50
C ASN A 45 1.51 23.86 -7.23
N LEU A 46 0.68 23.61 -6.22
CA LEU A 46 -0.20 24.63 -5.66
C LEU A 46 0.48 25.28 -4.46
N THR A 47 0.44 26.61 -4.41
CA THR A 47 0.77 27.38 -3.21
C THR A 47 -0.31 28.41 -2.93
N GLY A 48 -0.46 28.80 -1.67
CA GLY A 48 -1.40 29.85 -1.28
C GLY A 48 -1.56 29.86 0.22
N THR A 49 -0.94 30.81 0.91
CA THR A 49 -1.01 30.95 2.38
C THR A 49 -1.45 32.36 2.75
N GLY A 50 -2.03 32.52 3.94
CA GLY A 50 -2.25 33.83 4.55
C GLY A 50 -3.47 34.62 4.10
N SER A 51 -4.44 34.00 3.42
CA SER A 51 -5.79 34.56 3.20
C SER A 51 -6.86 33.53 3.57
N THR A 52 -7.99 34.00 4.10
CA THR A 52 -9.16 33.17 4.47
C THR A 52 -10.12 32.97 3.31
N GLU A 53 -9.89 33.58 2.15
CA GLU A 53 -10.86 33.68 1.04
C GLU A 53 -10.22 33.28 -0.32
N ASN A 54 -9.26 32.36 -0.33
CA ASN A 54 -8.77 31.77 -1.57
C ASN A 54 -9.60 30.53 -1.91
N TYR A 55 -10.07 30.43 -3.14
CA TYR A 55 -10.99 29.36 -3.56
C TYR A 55 -10.49 28.60 -4.79
N ILE A 56 -10.72 27.28 -4.78
CA ILE A 56 -10.77 26.45 -5.99
C ILE A 56 -12.18 25.89 -6.07
N GLU A 57 -12.84 26.04 -7.22
CA GLU A 57 -14.24 25.65 -7.34
C GLU A 57 -14.65 25.19 -8.74
N ASN A 58 -15.88 24.67 -8.82
CA ASN A 58 -16.56 24.37 -10.06
C ASN A 58 -17.82 25.25 -10.22
N ALA A 59 -17.69 26.40 -10.87
CA ALA A 59 -18.81 27.27 -11.22
C ALA A 59 -19.47 26.78 -12.52
N SER A 60 -20.14 25.62 -12.47
CA SER A 60 -20.78 25.00 -13.64
C SER A 60 -21.92 24.05 -13.25
N THR A 61 -22.84 23.81 -14.18
CA THR A 61 -23.86 22.74 -14.08
C THR A 61 -23.34 21.38 -14.56
N SER A 62 -22.11 21.32 -15.07
CA SER A 62 -21.41 20.07 -15.41
C SER A 62 -20.32 19.79 -14.37
N PRO A 63 -20.12 18.52 -13.95
CA PRO A 63 -19.06 18.17 -13.00
C PRO A 63 -17.69 18.60 -13.51
N GLY A 64 -16.89 19.21 -12.63
CA GLY A 64 -15.51 19.60 -12.89
C GLY A 64 -14.53 18.71 -12.10
N SER A 65 -13.27 18.72 -12.49
CA SER A 65 -12.22 18.09 -11.68
C SER A 65 -10.94 18.90 -11.65
N ILE A 66 -10.23 18.79 -10.53
CA ILE A 66 -8.94 19.44 -10.32
C ILE A 66 -7.90 18.41 -9.89
N THR A 67 -6.82 18.30 -10.67
CA THR A 67 -5.65 17.48 -10.34
C THR A 67 -4.46 18.37 -9.99
N ILE A 68 -3.96 18.22 -8.77
CA ILE A 68 -2.80 18.97 -8.26
C ILE A 68 -1.59 18.03 -8.25
N THR A 69 -0.61 18.29 -9.12
CA THR A 69 0.62 17.49 -9.22
C THR A 69 1.72 18.12 -8.39
N GLN A 70 1.74 17.77 -7.10
CA GLN A 70 2.62 18.38 -6.12
C GLN A 70 4.02 17.72 -6.16
N THR A 71 5.06 18.50 -6.44
CA THR A 71 6.46 18.04 -6.50
C THR A 71 7.33 18.63 -5.39
N THR A 72 6.81 19.61 -4.67
CA THR A 72 7.43 20.19 -3.45
C THR A 72 6.40 20.21 -2.33
N ASP A 73 6.82 19.92 -1.09
CA ASP A 73 5.89 19.93 0.05
C ASP A 73 5.28 21.32 0.23
N GLN A 74 3.95 21.40 0.32
CA GLN A 74 3.25 22.66 0.49
C GLN A 74 2.13 22.57 1.51
N THR A 75 1.91 23.69 2.20
CA THR A 75 0.72 23.96 3.01
C THR A 75 -0.11 25.02 2.32
N VAL A 76 -1.41 24.77 2.17
CA VAL A 76 -2.32 25.67 1.43
C VAL A 76 -3.53 26.06 2.28
N ASP A 77 -3.71 27.38 2.41
CA ASP A 77 -4.90 28.03 2.93
C ASP A 77 -5.85 28.32 1.75
N VAL A 78 -6.41 27.27 1.16
CA VAL A 78 -7.35 27.35 0.04
C VAL A 78 -8.56 26.48 0.37
N VAL A 79 -9.76 27.04 0.19
CA VAL A 79 -11.02 26.30 0.30
C VAL A 79 -11.36 25.68 -1.05
N ILE A 80 -11.57 24.37 -1.06
CA ILE A 80 -12.07 23.63 -2.23
C ILE A 80 -13.59 23.46 -2.05
N ARG A 81 -14.37 23.89 -3.03
CA ARG A 81 -15.84 23.88 -2.93
C ARG A 81 -16.52 23.59 -4.27
N ASP A 82 -17.78 23.22 -4.20
CA ASP A 82 -18.67 23.41 -5.35
C ASP A 82 -18.89 24.93 -5.51
N GLY A 83 -18.74 25.44 -6.73
CA GLY A 83 -18.80 26.87 -7.00
C GLY A 83 -20.19 27.28 -7.45
N VAL A 84 -20.60 28.51 -7.12
CA VAL A 84 -21.83 29.08 -7.67
C VAL A 84 -21.58 29.55 -9.11
N ASN A 85 -22.47 29.17 -10.02
CA ASN A 85 -22.43 29.68 -11.38
C ASN A 85 -22.60 31.21 -11.38
N PHE A 86 -21.77 31.95 -12.14
CA PHE A 86 -21.83 33.42 -12.19
C PHE A 86 -23.17 33.95 -12.73
N PHE A 87 -23.89 33.12 -13.50
CA PHE A 87 -25.26 33.40 -13.90
C PHE A 87 -26.21 32.87 -12.83
N GLU A 88 -27.24 33.63 -12.47
CA GLU A 88 -28.34 33.11 -11.65
C GLU A 88 -28.76 31.76 -12.24
N LEU A 89 -28.50 30.68 -11.48
CA LEU A 89 -28.97 29.35 -11.82
C LEU A 89 -30.45 29.45 -12.14
N LEU A 90 -30.85 28.91 -13.29
CA LEU A 90 -32.27 28.82 -13.60
C LEU A 90 -32.95 27.97 -12.51
N PRO A 91 -34.23 28.21 -12.19
CA PRO A 91 -34.93 27.40 -11.19
C PRO A 91 -34.82 25.90 -11.50
N GLY A 92 -34.12 25.16 -10.63
CA GLY A 92 -33.88 23.72 -10.76
C GLY A 92 -32.47 23.33 -11.24
N GLU A 93 -31.61 24.28 -11.61
CA GLU A 93 -30.18 24.02 -11.77
C GLU A 93 -29.53 23.94 -10.38
N VAL A 94 -28.65 22.95 -10.20
CA VAL A 94 -27.83 22.73 -9.00
C VAL A 94 -26.37 22.83 -9.41
N ASP A 95 -25.54 23.37 -8.53
CA ASP A 95 -24.09 23.39 -8.72
C ASP A 95 -23.59 21.95 -8.86
N ALA A 96 -22.76 21.72 -9.87
CA ALA A 96 -22.23 20.39 -10.12
C ALA A 96 -20.95 20.16 -9.32
N ALA A 97 -20.78 18.91 -8.88
CA ALA A 97 -19.67 18.49 -8.05
C ALA A 97 -18.29 18.86 -8.64
N LEU A 98 -17.40 19.32 -7.76
CA LEU A 98 -15.96 19.34 -8.01
C LEU A 98 -15.30 18.09 -7.44
N SER A 99 -14.63 17.29 -8.29
CA SER A 99 -13.75 16.21 -7.84
C SER A 99 -12.31 16.70 -7.67
N PHE A 100 -11.62 16.20 -6.65
CA PHE A 100 -10.25 16.58 -6.31
C PHE A 100 -9.29 15.40 -6.45
N THR A 101 -8.15 15.59 -7.09
CA THR A 101 -7.06 14.62 -7.18
C THR A 101 -5.75 15.21 -6.67
N LYS A 102 -5.15 14.56 -5.66
CA LYS A 102 -3.77 14.79 -5.25
C LYS A 102 -2.85 13.81 -5.99
N ALA A 103 -1.92 14.35 -6.77
CA ALA A 103 -0.89 13.61 -7.48
C ALA A 103 0.51 14.16 -7.16
N GLY A 104 1.55 13.51 -7.69
CA GLY A 104 2.94 13.89 -7.49
C GLY A 104 3.50 13.44 -6.13
N PRO A 105 4.84 13.34 -6.00
CA PRO A 105 5.49 12.65 -4.89
C PRO A 105 5.47 13.44 -3.57
N ALA A 106 5.26 14.76 -3.61
CA ALA A 106 5.38 15.60 -2.43
C ALA A 106 4.07 15.72 -1.64
N ALA A 107 4.14 16.27 -0.43
CA ALA A 107 2.99 16.50 0.43
C ALA A 107 2.18 17.74 -0.02
N LEU A 108 0.85 17.60 -0.05
CA LEU A 108 -0.09 18.72 -0.07
C LEU A 108 -0.85 18.73 1.25
N THR A 109 -0.68 19.80 2.04
CA THR A 109 -1.34 19.97 3.34
C THR A 109 -2.51 20.93 3.20
N LEU A 110 -3.72 20.43 3.43
CA LEU A 110 -4.95 21.22 3.49
C LEU A 110 -5.17 21.70 4.92
N THR A 111 -5.48 22.98 5.10
CA THR A 111 -5.70 23.61 6.42
C THR A 111 -7.10 24.19 6.59
N LYS A 112 -7.91 24.18 5.52
CA LYS A 112 -9.25 24.78 5.47
C LYS A 112 -10.32 23.72 5.31
N GLY A 113 -11.48 24.02 5.89
CA GLY A 113 -12.70 23.26 5.66
C GLY A 113 -13.12 23.38 4.20
N ASN A 114 -13.50 22.26 3.61
CA ASN A 114 -13.87 22.15 2.21
C ASN A 114 -15.35 21.76 2.10
N THR A 115 -15.97 22.12 0.98
CA THR A 115 -17.41 21.87 0.73
C THR A 115 -17.66 21.38 -0.70
N PHE A 116 -16.69 20.74 -1.32
CA PHE A 116 -16.90 20.08 -2.62
C PHE A 116 -17.66 18.78 -2.42
N SER A 117 -18.54 18.43 -3.36
CA SER A 117 -19.34 17.19 -3.27
C SER A 117 -18.80 16.04 -4.13
N GLY A 118 -17.73 16.27 -4.91
CA GLY A 118 -17.09 15.24 -5.73
C GLY A 118 -16.12 14.35 -4.96
N SER A 119 -15.66 13.29 -5.62
CA SER A 119 -14.71 12.32 -5.07
C SER A 119 -13.34 12.94 -4.78
N THR A 120 -12.65 12.42 -3.77
CA THR A 120 -11.20 12.67 -3.58
C THR A 120 -10.40 11.48 -4.10
N THR A 121 -9.38 11.72 -4.91
CA THR A 121 -8.44 10.70 -5.38
C THR A 121 -7.03 11.01 -4.89
N LEU A 122 -6.39 10.05 -4.22
CA LEU A 122 -4.97 10.09 -3.93
C LEU A 122 -4.22 9.19 -4.92
N SER A 123 -3.40 9.80 -5.77
CA SER A 123 -2.62 9.12 -6.81
C SER A 123 -1.12 9.09 -6.52
N GLY A 124 -0.69 9.56 -5.33
CA GLY A 124 0.71 9.52 -4.89
C GLY A 124 1.09 10.65 -3.93
N GLY A 125 2.25 10.49 -3.30
CA GLY A 125 2.76 11.40 -2.27
C GLY A 125 1.88 11.39 -1.02
N THR A 126 1.87 12.51 -0.30
CA THR A 126 1.04 12.67 0.91
C THR A 126 -0.08 13.69 0.68
N LEU A 127 -1.32 13.35 1.02
CA LEU A 127 -2.38 14.33 1.28
C LEU A 127 -2.53 14.45 2.79
N ARG A 128 -2.12 15.59 3.34
CA ARG A 128 -2.20 15.87 4.77
C ARG A 128 -3.43 16.69 5.08
N LEU A 129 -4.25 16.20 6.01
CA LEU A 129 -5.46 16.82 6.51
C LEU A 129 -5.16 17.45 7.87
N ALA A 130 -4.89 18.76 7.92
CA ALA A 130 -4.43 19.45 9.12
C ALA A 130 -5.58 20.15 9.89
N TYR A 131 -6.24 19.41 10.78
CA TYR A 131 -7.39 19.89 11.56
C TYR A 131 -6.96 20.85 12.67
N ASP A 132 -6.74 22.11 12.33
CA ASP A 132 -6.63 23.20 13.31
C ASP A 132 -7.99 23.86 13.64
N ALA A 133 -9.05 23.38 12.99
CA ALA A 133 -10.44 23.65 13.27
C ALA A 133 -11.29 22.41 12.95
N ASP A 134 -12.45 22.31 13.58
CA ASP A 134 -13.40 21.21 13.39
C ASP A 134 -14.19 21.40 12.09
N ASN A 135 -13.57 21.07 10.95
CA ASN A 135 -14.16 21.17 9.62
C ASN A 135 -13.80 19.94 8.78
N SER A 136 -14.73 19.45 7.96
CA SER A 136 -14.44 18.43 6.95
C SER A 136 -13.45 18.94 5.92
N MET A 137 -12.44 18.14 5.61
CA MET A 137 -11.45 18.41 4.56
C MET A 137 -11.70 17.60 3.30
N LEU A 138 -12.40 16.46 3.42
CA LEU A 138 -12.88 15.65 2.32
C LEU A 138 -14.40 15.82 2.22
N SER A 139 -14.98 15.17 1.21
CA SER A 139 -16.43 15.17 1.02
C SER A 139 -17.06 14.00 1.79
N ASP A 140 -17.86 14.32 2.80
CA ASP A 140 -18.67 13.37 3.57
C ASP A 140 -19.63 12.54 2.70
N THR A 141 -19.96 13.04 1.51
CA THR A 141 -20.95 12.44 0.60
C THR A 141 -20.33 11.76 -0.63
N ALA A 142 -19.00 11.73 -0.74
CA ALA A 142 -18.33 11.18 -1.90
C ALA A 142 -17.28 10.12 -1.55
N GLU A 143 -16.89 9.36 -2.57
CA GLU A 143 -15.89 8.31 -2.46
C GLU A 143 -14.47 8.89 -2.27
N LEU A 144 -13.70 8.23 -1.41
CA LEU A 144 -12.24 8.35 -1.33
C LEU A 144 -11.59 7.23 -2.14
N ILE A 145 -10.83 7.60 -3.17
CA ILE A 145 -10.15 6.66 -4.07
C ILE A 145 -8.65 6.71 -3.77
N LEU A 146 -8.10 5.62 -3.26
CA LEU A 146 -6.69 5.51 -2.88
C LEU A 146 -5.94 4.62 -3.88
N ASN A 147 -5.24 5.27 -4.82
CA ASN A 147 -4.44 4.59 -5.83
C ASN A 147 -3.01 4.32 -5.36
N ASP A 148 -2.41 5.26 -4.63
CA ASP A 148 -1.05 5.18 -4.06
C ASP A 148 -0.90 6.28 -2.99
N GLY A 149 0.14 6.23 -2.16
CA GLY A 149 0.53 7.32 -1.27
C GLY A 149 -0.03 7.22 0.15
N ILE A 150 0.02 8.36 0.86
CA ILE A 150 -0.30 8.50 2.28
C ILE A 150 -1.41 9.53 2.50
N ILE A 151 -2.46 9.14 3.23
CA ILE A 151 -3.33 10.10 3.93
C ILE A 151 -2.73 10.35 5.31
N ASP A 152 -2.42 11.60 5.64
CA ASP A 152 -1.81 11.97 6.92
C ASP A 152 -2.78 12.85 7.72
N LEU A 153 -3.26 12.36 8.85
CA LEU A 153 -4.08 13.10 9.81
C LEU A 153 -3.17 13.95 10.69
N ALA A 154 -3.42 15.25 10.71
CA ALA A 154 -2.61 16.22 11.45
C ALA A 154 -3.50 17.29 12.11
N GLY A 155 -2.86 18.26 12.75
CA GLY A 155 -3.53 19.40 13.38
C GLY A 155 -3.64 19.27 14.90
N THR A 156 -4.42 20.17 15.49
CA THR A 156 -4.53 20.36 16.94
C THR A 156 -5.94 20.14 17.49
N VAL A 157 -6.94 20.05 16.63
CA VAL A 157 -8.35 19.85 16.94
C VAL A 157 -8.76 18.44 16.55
N SER A 158 -9.51 17.75 17.42
CA SER A 158 -10.13 16.47 17.06
C SER A 158 -11.23 16.69 16.02
N HIS A 159 -11.19 15.92 14.95
CA HIS A 159 -12.26 15.85 13.97
C HIS A 159 -12.49 14.38 13.56
N SER A 160 -13.75 14.03 13.28
CA SER A 160 -14.09 12.75 12.66
C SER A 160 -14.37 13.01 11.19
N GLU A 161 -13.35 12.87 10.35
CA GLU A 161 -13.52 12.99 8.90
C GLU A 161 -14.34 11.80 8.39
N VAL A 162 -15.33 12.05 7.55
CA VAL A 162 -16.17 10.99 6.99
C VAL A 162 -16.06 11.03 5.47
N VAL A 163 -16.07 9.86 4.84
CA VAL A 163 -16.22 9.73 3.37
C VAL A 163 -17.32 8.71 3.08
N LEU A 164 -18.02 8.81 1.95
CA LEU A 164 -19.14 7.91 1.65
C LEU A 164 -18.71 6.43 1.63
N SER A 165 -17.58 6.18 0.99
CA SER A 165 -16.94 4.87 0.84
C SER A 165 -15.47 5.06 0.49
N THR A 166 -14.68 4.00 0.64
CA THR A 166 -13.27 4.01 0.28
C THR A 166 -12.98 2.92 -0.74
N THR A 167 -12.30 3.27 -1.84
CA THR A 167 -11.77 2.30 -2.79
C THR A 167 -10.25 2.25 -2.69
N ILE A 168 -9.69 1.04 -2.57
CA ILE A 168 -8.24 0.80 -2.57
C ILE A 168 -7.84 0.13 -3.87
N ASN A 169 -6.96 0.79 -4.62
CA ASN A 169 -6.45 0.32 -5.91
C ASN A 169 -4.95 -0.03 -5.87
N GLY A 170 -4.17 0.51 -4.92
CA GLY A 170 -2.73 0.23 -4.81
C GLY A 170 -2.22 0.21 -3.37
N THR A 171 -0.90 0.28 -3.19
CA THR A 171 -0.29 0.28 -1.85
C THR A 171 -0.42 1.65 -1.21
N VAL A 172 -1.21 1.73 -0.13
CA VAL A 172 -1.59 3.00 0.48
C VAL A 172 -1.37 2.95 1.99
N ALA A 173 -1.13 4.11 2.59
CA ALA A 173 -1.05 4.24 4.03
C ALA A 173 -1.97 5.34 4.57
N ILE A 174 -2.44 5.12 5.79
CA ILE A 174 -3.10 6.14 6.60
C ILE A 174 -2.25 6.30 7.86
N GLU A 175 -1.83 7.53 8.11
CA GLU A 175 -0.98 7.88 9.23
C GLU A 175 -1.62 9.01 10.02
N ARG A 176 -1.18 9.16 11.27
CA ARG A 176 -1.48 10.35 12.07
C ARG A 176 -0.17 10.94 12.57
N SER A 177 0.25 12.04 11.96
CA SER A 177 1.47 12.76 12.37
C SER A 177 1.23 13.67 13.58
N ALA A 178 0.00 14.13 13.81
CA ALA A 178 -0.36 14.98 14.94
C ALA A 178 -1.86 14.93 15.26
N GLY A 179 -2.23 15.37 16.46
CA GLY A 179 -3.62 15.53 16.87
C GLY A 179 -4.31 14.21 17.21
N SER A 180 -5.64 14.24 17.15
CA SER A 180 -6.51 13.13 17.58
C SER A 180 -7.66 12.88 16.62
N SER A 181 -7.59 13.44 15.41
CA SER A 181 -8.57 13.19 14.37
C SER A 181 -8.55 11.73 13.92
N ILE A 182 -9.69 11.31 13.39
CA ILE A 182 -9.89 9.98 12.82
C ILE A 182 -10.48 10.11 11.42
N LEU A 183 -10.29 9.09 10.59
CA LEU A 183 -10.91 8.97 9.27
C LEU A 183 -11.87 7.79 9.23
N ASN A 184 -13.15 8.06 9.07
CA ASN A 184 -14.17 7.04 8.84
C ASN A 184 -14.19 6.66 7.36
N LEU A 185 -13.71 5.45 7.07
CA LEU A 185 -13.59 4.92 5.72
C LEU A 185 -14.92 4.34 5.18
N ASN A 186 -15.92 4.18 6.05
CA ASN A 186 -17.16 3.45 5.78
C ASN A 186 -16.85 2.12 5.06
N THR A 187 -17.57 1.78 4.00
CA THR A 187 -17.31 0.56 3.21
C THR A 187 -16.05 0.71 2.39
N ILE A 188 -15.09 -0.18 2.65
CA ILE A 188 -13.86 -0.37 1.92
C ILE A 188 -14.09 -1.40 0.81
N THR A 189 -13.98 -0.97 -0.44
CA THR A 189 -13.88 -1.83 -1.62
C THR A 189 -12.43 -1.95 -2.04
N ARG A 190 -11.87 -3.15 -1.96
CA ARG A 190 -10.50 -3.40 -2.43
C ARG A 190 -10.54 -3.99 -3.83
N ASN A 191 -10.07 -3.25 -4.82
CA ASN A 191 -9.85 -3.75 -6.18
C ASN A 191 -8.48 -4.43 -6.30
N ALA A 192 -7.45 -3.79 -5.75
CA ALA A 192 -6.08 -4.27 -5.65
C ALA A 192 -5.40 -3.59 -4.45
N GLY A 193 -4.09 -3.70 -4.30
CA GLY A 193 -3.40 -2.89 -3.29
C GLY A 193 -3.29 -3.50 -1.89
N SER A 194 -2.82 -2.69 -0.96
CA SER A 194 -2.75 -3.00 0.48
C SER A 194 -2.92 -1.72 1.29
N LEU A 195 -3.51 -1.83 2.47
CA LEU A 195 -3.70 -0.72 3.40
C LEU A 195 -2.80 -0.91 4.63
N ARG A 196 -1.94 0.07 4.90
CA ARG A 196 -1.20 0.17 6.17
C ARG A 196 -1.76 1.33 6.99
N ILE A 197 -2.12 1.06 8.23
CA ILE A 197 -2.52 2.08 9.19
C ILE A 197 -1.43 2.16 10.26
N SER A 198 -0.97 3.37 10.59
CA SER A 198 0.19 3.53 11.48
C SER A 198 -0.07 3.03 12.90
N GLU A 199 -1.27 3.26 13.42
CA GLU A 199 -1.63 2.96 14.82
C GLU A 199 -3.13 2.66 14.96
N ASP A 200 -3.51 2.08 16.09
CA ASP A 200 -4.90 1.78 16.41
C ASP A 200 -5.76 3.06 16.51
N ASP A 201 -7.05 2.91 16.24
CA ASP A 201 -8.08 3.93 16.52
C ASP A 201 -7.94 5.25 15.74
N ILE A 202 -7.18 5.28 14.63
CA ILE A 202 -7.14 6.46 13.72
C ILE A 202 -8.09 6.34 12.53
N THR A 203 -8.69 5.18 12.34
CA THR A 203 -9.68 4.93 11.29
C THR A 203 -10.81 4.07 11.80
N THR A 204 -11.99 4.19 11.16
CA THR A 204 -13.12 3.28 11.35
C THR A 204 -13.58 2.71 10.00
N THR A 205 -14.29 1.58 10.03
CA THR A 205 -14.91 0.96 8.84
C THR A 205 -16.15 0.17 9.21
N ASP A 206 -17.09 0.05 8.28
CA ASP A 206 -18.25 -0.84 8.39
C ASP A 206 -18.01 -2.25 7.81
N ASN A 207 -16.85 -2.50 7.19
CA ASN A 207 -16.48 -3.84 6.75
C ASN A 207 -16.38 -4.81 7.92
N ALA A 208 -17.05 -5.95 7.81
CA ALA A 208 -16.93 -7.02 8.79
C ALA A 208 -15.59 -7.76 8.67
N ASN A 209 -15.12 -8.33 9.79
CA ASN A 209 -14.00 -9.26 9.76
C ASN A 209 -14.44 -10.61 9.18
N VAL A 210 -13.55 -11.25 8.43
CA VAL A 210 -13.66 -12.67 8.06
C VAL A 210 -12.56 -13.42 8.81
N ASN A 211 -12.95 -14.39 9.64
CA ASN A 211 -12.04 -15.17 10.51
C ASN A 211 -11.07 -14.28 11.34
N GLY A 212 -11.58 -13.17 11.86
CA GLY A 212 -10.88 -12.34 12.83
C GLY A 212 -10.12 -11.14 12.27
N ILE A 213 -9.97 -10.99 10.95
CA ILE A 213 -9.30 -9.82 10.32
C ILE A 213 -10.10 -9.27 9.13
N LEU A 214 -9.81 -8.03 8.71
CA LEU A 214 -10.37 -7.42 7.49
C LEU A 214 -9.88 -8.13 6.21
N GLY A 215 -8.69 -8.72 6.27
CA GLY A 215 -8.08 -9.52 5.22
C GLY A 215 -6.56 -9.36 5.20
N GLY A 216 -5.87 -10.25 4.47
CA GLY A 216 -4.42 -10.26 4.34
C GLY A 216 -3.79 -9.02 3.72
N TRP A 217 -4.61 -8.09 3.22
CA TRP A 217 -4.23 -6.86 2.56
C TRP A 217 -4.17 -5.65 3.51
N ALA A 218 -4.64 -5.77 4.76
CA ALA A 218 -4.72 -4.67 5.71
C ALA A 218 -3.88 -4.93 6.98
N THR A 219 -3.12 -3.93 7.41
CA THR A 219 -2.35 -3.95 8.66
C THR A 219 -2.55 -2.68 9.46
N VAL A 220 -2.48 -2.80 10.78
CA VAL A 220 -2.49 -1.68 11.74
C VAL A 220 -1.43 -1.91 12.79
N GLY A 221 -0.57 -0.91 13.05
CA GLY A 221 0.37 -0.95 14.18
C GLY A 221 1.28 -2.20 14.21
N GLY A 222 1.64 -2.75 13.05
CA GLY A 222 2.45 -3.97 12.96
C GLY A 222 1.70 -5.28 13.26
N SER A 223 0.38 -5.30 13.15
CA SER A 223 -0.44 -6.51 13.16
C SER A 223 -1.45 -6.52 12.00
N PHE A 224 -2.12 -7.64 11.77
CA PHE A 224 -3.23 -7.69 10.81
C PHE A 224 -4.39 -6.83 11.29
N ALA A 225 -5.04 -6.13 10.38
CA ALA A 225 -6.12 -5.21 10.73
C ALA A 225 -7.44 -5.92 11.05
N THR A 226 -8.15 -5.43 12.05
CA THR A 226 -9.45 -5.91 12.50
C THR A 226 -10.42 -4.74 12.62
N ASN A 227 -11.67 -4.94 12.25
CA ASN A 227 -12.77 -4.12 12.75
C ASN A 227 -13.07 -4.55 14.19
N SER A 228 -12.82 -3.67 15.15
CA SER A 228 -13.01 -3.97 16.57
C SER A 228 -14.48 -4.11 16.99
N GLY A 229 -15.42 -3.63 16.17
CA GLY A 229 -16.84 -3.48 16.52
C GLY A 229 -17.11 -2.39 17.56
N VAL A 230 -16.07 -1.75 18.10
CA VAL A 230 -16.19 -0.59 18.99
C VAL A 230 -16.43 0.64 18.12
N LEU A 231 -17.61 1.24 18.25
CA LEU A 231 -18.02 2.42 17.49
C LEU A 231 -17.46 3.70 18.12
N ASP A 232 -17.05 4.65 17.29
CA ASP A 232 -16.91 6.05 17.71
C ASP A 232 -18.31 6.70 17.79
N PRO A 233 -18.60 7.60 18.75
CA PRO A 233 -19.90 8.25 18.83
C PRO A 233 -20.22 9.06 17.57
N GLY A 234 -21.16 8.56 16.76
CA GLY A 234 -21.63 9.25 15.55
C GLY A 234 -21.06 8.71 14.24
N THR A 235 -20.20 7.69 14.26
CA THR A 235 -19.72 7.03 13.04
C THR A 235 -20.52 5.78 12.69
N ASN A 236 -20.52 5.43 11.41
CA ASN A 236 -20.88 4.08 10.97
C ASN A 236 -19.62 3.21 11.04
N GLY A 237 -19.71 2.04 11.67
CA GLY A 237 -18.59 1.10 11.72
C GLY A 237 -17.65 1.27 12.92
N GLY A 238 -16.83 0.25 13.15
CA GLY A 238 -15.95 0.15 14.31
C GLY A 238 -14.51 0.57 14.00
N TYR A 239 -13.76 0.92 15.04
CA TYR A 239 -12.34 1.25 14.90
C TYR A 239 -11.55 0.12 14.29
N ILE A 240 -10.63 0.48 13.40
CA ILE A 240 -9.64 -0.46 12.88
C ILE A 240 -8.48 -0.56 13.88
N ARG A 241 -8.20 -1.78 14.32
CA ARG A 241 -7.11 -2.10 15.27
C ARG A 241 -6.26 -3.26 14.80
N GLY A 242 -5.04 -3.35 15.31
CA GLY A 242 -4.22 -4.54 15.18
C GLY A 242 -4.86 -5.74 15.88
N LEU A 243 -4.78 -6.92 15.26
CA LEU A 243 -5.17 -8.17 15.89
C LEU A 243 -4.31 -8.39 17.14
N ALA A 244 -4.97 -8.45 18.30
CA ALA A 244 -4.32 -8.55 19.60
C ALA A 244 -4.31 -9.97 20.18
N THR A 245 -5.27 -10.81 19.77
CA THR A 245 -5.41 -12.20 20.25
C THR A 245 -5.23 -13.16 19.09
N PHE A 246 -4.38 -14.16 19.30
CA PHE A 246 -4.07 -15.19 18.30
C PHE A 246 -4.54 -16.55 18.80
N ASP A 247 -5.02 -17.37 17.87
CA ASP A 247 -5.52 -18.73 18.15
C ASP A 247 -4.35 -19.66 18.50
N GLN A 248 -3.18 -19.42 17.89
CA GLN A 248 -1.94 -20.13 18.20
C GLN A 248 -0.83 -19.13 18.50
N ASN A 249 -0.20 -19.29 19.68
CA ASN A 249 1.03 -18.59 20.04
C ASN A 249 2.18 -19.60 20.05
N ILE A 250 3.11 -19.41 19.12
CA ILE A 250 4.25 -20.29 18.87
C ILE A 250 5.48 -19.65 19.48
N ASP A 251 6.09 -20.31 20.45
CA ASP A 251 7.33 -19.84 21.04
C ASP A 251 8.45 -20.01 20.02
N ARG A 252 9.17 -18.93 19.71
CA ARG A 252 10.33 -18.99 18.80
C ARG A 252 11.37 -19.99 19.32
N LEU A 253 11.58 -20.05 20.63
CA LEU A 253 12.49 -20.99 21.30
C LEU A 253 11.69 -22.09 22.03
N SER A 254 12.31 -23.24 22.25
CA SER A 254 11.65 -24.38 22.90
C SER A 254 11.70 -24.29 24.42
N GLY A 255 10.77 -24.99 25.08
CA GLY A 255 10.70 -25.09 26.54
C GLY A 255 9.95 -23.95 27.25
N GLY A 256 9.27 -23.07 26.50
CA GLY A 256 8.36 -22.06 27.04
C GLY A 256 6.93 -22.58 27.23
N ALA A 257 5.99 -21.66 27.44
CA ALA A 257 4.57 -21.98 27.66
C ALA A 257 3.79 -22.23 26.35
N GLY A 258 4.31 -21.77 25.21
CA GLY A 258 3.80 -22.05 23.87
C GLY A 258 4.45 -23.29 23.24
N THR A 259 4.08 -23.58 21.99
CA THR A 259 4.62 -24.71 21.21
C THR A 259 5.60 -24.24 20.15
N GLN A 260 6.44 -25.12 19.63
CA GLN A 260 7.21 -24.91 18.39
C GLN A 260 6.55 -25.57 17.18
N LEU A 261 5.25 -25.84 17.27
CA LEU A 261 4.50 -26.59 16.27
C LEU A 261 3.36 -25.73 15.75
N ILE A 262 3.36 -25.48 14.44
CA ILE A 262 2.18 -24.94 13.77
C ILE A 262 1.19 -26.08 13.58
N VAL A 263 0.02 -25.95 14.19
CA VAL A 263 -1.07 -26.93 14.13
C VAL A 263 -2.03 -26.54 13.00
N ASP A 264 -2.62 -27.53 12.35
CA ASP A 264 -3.65 -27.31 11.33
C ASP A 264 -4.90 -26.65 11.94
N GLY A 265 -5.33 -25.56 11.33
CA GLY A 265 -6.45 -24.74 11.77
C GLY A 265 -6.75 -23.67 10.73
N VAL A 266 -7.61 -23.96 9.75
CA VAL A 266 -7.86 -23.09 8.58
C VAL A 266 -8.33 -21.66 8.93
N THR A 267 -8.90 -21.47 10.12
CA THR A 267 -9.33 -20.17 10.66
C THR A 267 -8.34 -19.54 11.63
N ASP A 268 -7.27 -20.25 11.99
CA ASP A 268 -6.39 -19.87 13.08
C ASP A 268 -5.44 -18.76 12.64
N ASN A 269 -5.41 -17.70 13.43
CA ASN A 269 -4.40 -16.67 13.35
C ASN A 269 -3.20 -17.07 14.22
N VAL A 270 -2.04 -17.23 13.60
CA VAL A 270 -0.83 -17.72 14.27
C VAL A 270 0.13 -16.57 14.53
N ASN A 271 0.64 -16.48 15.76
CA ASN A 271 1.69 -15.54 16.14
C ASN A 271 2.92 -16.28 16.66
N ILE A 272 4.09 -15.96 16.11
CA ILE A 272 5.37 -16.37 16.66
C ILE A 272 5.79 -15.32 17.69
N GLN A 273 6.14 -15.71 18.91
CA GLN A 273 6.50 -14.78 19.98
C GLN A 273 7.90 -15.05 20.52
N GLU A 274 8.51 -14.04 21.15
CA GLU A 274 9.76 -14.22 21.90
C GLU A 274 9.44 -14.93 23.20
N ALA A 275 9.74 -16.22 23.26
CA ALA A 275 9.61 -17.05 24.45
C ALA A 275 10.41 -18.36 24.27
N GLY A 276 10.69 -19.00 25.40
CA GLY A 276 11.44 -20.27 25.50
C GLY A 276 12.92 -20.05 25.81
N THR A 277 13.72 -21.12 25.79
CA THR A 277 15.12 -21.08 26.24
C THR A 277 16.10 -21.78 25.30
N THR A 278 15.62 -22.70 24.47
CA THR A 278 16.49 -23.52 23.60
C THR A 278 16.15 -23.27 22.13
N ALA A 279 17.14 -22.82 21.35
CA ALA A 279 16.97 -22.55 19.92
C ALA A 279 16.63 -23.82 19.12
N GLY A 280 15.77 -23.67 18.12
CA GLY A 280 15.36 -24.72 17.20
C GLY A 280 14.36 -24.19 16.17
N PRO A 281 14.15 -24.89 15.04
CA PRO A 281 13.15 -24.48 14.06
C PRO A 281 11.73 -24.75 14.56
N ILE A 282 10.81 -23.88 14.16
CA ILE A 282 9.36 -24.12 14.24
C ILE A 282 8.99 -25.11 13.13
N THR A 283 8.22 -26.14 13.44
CA THR A 283 7.84 -27.20 12.49
C THR A 283 6.33 -27.35 12.38
N LEU A 284 5.85 -28.11 11.40
CA LEU A 284 4.44 -28.48 11.32
C LEU A 284 4.12 -29.63 12.30
N ALA A 285 2.94 -29.60 12.91
CA ALA A 285 2.52 -30.60 13.90
C ALA A 285 2.29 -32.00 13.30
N ALA A 286 2.01 -32.09 12.00
CA ALA A 286 1.77 -33.35 11.30
C ALA A 286 2.29 -33.29 9.85
N ALA A 287 2.52 -34.46 9.26
CA ALA A 287 2.88 -34.58 7.85
C ALA A 287 1.70 -34.27 6.93
N GLY A 288 1.98 -33.80 5.71
CA GLY A 288 0.98 -33.40 4.72
C GLY A 288 0.77 -31.89 4.70
N THR A 289 -0.48 -31.45 4.54
CA THR A 289 -0.84 -30.03 4.46
C THR A 289 -1.31 -29.52 5.82
N THR A 290 -0.64 -28.49 6.34
CA THR A 290 -1.11 -27.67 7.46
C THR A 290 -1.65 -26.37 6.90
N THR A 291 -2.89 -26.02 7.20
CA THR A 291 -3.57 -24.81 6.76
C THR A 291 -3.82 -23.90 7.94
N ILE A 292 -3.40 -22.64 7.82
CA ILE A 292 -3.63 -21.59 8.82
C ILE A 292 -4.19 -20.34 8.14
N TYR A 293 -4.85 -19.46 8.88
CA TYR A 293 -5.43 -18.25 8.30
C TYR A 293 -4.40 -17.14 8.10
N THR A 294 -3.64 -16.83 9.15
CA THR A 294 -2.54 -15.86 9.13
C THR A 294 -1.32 -16.39 9.86
N LEU A 295 -0.15 -15.84 9.53
CA LEU A 295 1.09 -16.02 10.27
C LEU A 295 1.74 -14.66 10.50
N ARG A 296 1.89 -14.27 11.77
CA ARG A 296 2.63 -13.09 12.19
C ARG A 296 3.92 -13.53 12.88
N GLN A 297 5.05 -12.96 12.48
CA GLN A 297 6.26 -12.98 13.30
C GLN A 297 6.13 -11.84 14.31
N GLY A 298 5.84 -12.12 15.57
CA GLY A 298 5.77 -11.11 16.64
C GLY A 298 6.98 -11.03 17.56
N ALA A 299 8.01 -11.84 17.31
CA ALA A 299 9.17 -11.98 18.15
C ALA A 299 10.22 -10.91 17.78
N ASP A 300 10.53 -9.99 18.70
CA ASP A 300 11.35 -8.79 18.49
C ASP A 300 12.87 -8.98 18.73
N GLY A 301 13.32 -10.20 19.05
CA GLY A 301 14.72 -10.45 19.40
C GLY A 301 15.17 -9.75 20.67
N SER A 302 14.27 -9.39 21.59
CA SER A 302 14.67 -8.83 22.88
C SER A 302 15.61 -9.79 23.64
N THR A 303 16.75 -9.27 24.07
CA THR A 303 17.85 -10.00 24.76
C THR A 303 17.47 -10.70 26.08
N VAL A 304 16.20 -10.61 26.50
CA VAL A 304 15.73 -11.13 27.80
C VAL A 304 15.84 -12.65 27.87
N ASP A 305 15.76 -13.37 26.74
CA ASP A 305 15.60 -14.84 26.74
C ASP A 305 16.62 -15.65 25.88
N GLY A 306 17.59 -15.04 25.19
CA GLY A 306 18.62 -15.78 24.43
C GLY A 306 19.25 -15.00 23.26
N PRO A 307 20.15 -15.62 22.46
CA PRO A 307 20.79 -14.94 21.33
C PRO A 307 19.78 -14.59 20.22
N ASP A 308 19.85 -13.34 19.79
CA ASP A 308 19.08 -12.74 18.71
C ASP A 308 19.29 -13.56 17.43
N GLY A 309 18.21 -14.10 16.89
CA GLY A 309 18.27 -14.96 15.72
C GLY A 309 16.94 -15.03 15.02
N PRO A 310 16.93 -15.30 13.71
CA PRO A 310 15.71 -15.38 12.94
C PRO A 310 14.74 -16.39 13.55
N ALA A 311 13.43 -16.09 13.48
CA ALA A 311 12.44 -17.15 13.57
C ALA A 311 12.58 -18.01 12.31
N VAL A 312 12.82 -19.31 12.48
CA VAL A 312 12.98 -20.24 11.35
C VAL A 312 11.81 -21.22 11.35
N ILE A 313 11.08 -21.26 10.25
CA ILE A 313 10.05 -22.27 9.98
C ILE A 313 10.64 -23.32 9.05
N ASP A 314 10.61 -24.57 9.48
CA ASP A 314 10.96 -25.74 8.69
C ASP A 314 9.68 -26.53 8.38
N ILE A 315 9.22 -26.44 7.12
CA ILE A 315 7.99 -27.11 6.67
C ILE A 315 8.22 -28.63 6.57
N GLY A 316 9.43 -29.05 6.23
CA GLY A 316 9.78 -30.45 6.02
C GLY A 316 9.45 -30.95 4.62
N VAL A 317 10.30 -31.84 4.09
CA VAL A 317 10.14 -32.44 2.75
C VAL A 317 8.81 -33.17 2.62
N GLY A 318 8.06 -32.85 1.55
CA GLY A 318 6.77 -33.47 1.24
C GLY A 318 5.57 -32.88 2.00
N ASN A 319 5.81 -31.93 2.90
CA ASN A 319 4.75 -31.21 3.60
C ASN A 319 4.48 -29.85 2.96
N THR A 320 3.31 -29.29 3.27
CA THR A 320 2.86 -27.98 2.79
C THR A 320 2.35 -27.14 3.96
N LEU A 321 2.80 -25.90 4.06
CA LEU A 321 2.12 -24.86 4.84
C LEU A 321 1.27 -24.03 3.90
N ARG A 322 -0.04 -23.96 4.16
CA ARG A 322 -1.00 -23.22 3.35
C ARG A 322 -1.58 -22.06 4.13
N ILE A 323 -1.52 -20.86 3.56
CA ILE A 323 -2.16 -19.66 4.10
C ILE A 323 -3.54 -19.51 3.45
N ALA A 324 -4.60 -19.69 4.23
CA ALA A 324 -5.96 -19.81 3.69
C ALA A 324 -6.42 -18.55 2.95
N SER A 325 -6.31 -17.37 3.58
CA SER A 325 -6.69 -16.08 2.96
C SER A 325 -6.14 -14.83 3.67
N GLY A 326 -5.47 -14.99 4.83
CA GLY A 326 -4.81 -13.89 5.51
C GLY A 326 -3.47 -13.59 4.86
N GLY A 327 -2.37 -13.82 5.56
CA GLY A 327 -1.05 -13.56 4.99
C GLY A 327 0.07 -13.96 5.93
N VAL A 328 1.29 -13.70 5.48
CA VAL A 328 2.51 -13.72 6.30
C VAL A 328 2.90 -12.27 6.57
N LEU A 329 3.09 -11.93 7.84
CA LEU A 329 3.45 -10.58 8.28
C LEU A 329 4.73 -10.60 9.13
N LEU A 330 5.71 -9.83 8.71
CA LEU A 330 6.87 -9.41 9.50
C LEU A 330 6.67 -7.93 9.91
N PRO A 331 6.30 -7.64 11.16
CA PRO A 331 6.21 -6.30 11.74
C PRO A 331 7.55 -5.55 11.77
N ASP A 332 7.49 -4.24 11.96
CA ASP A 332 8.68 -3.37 11.90
C ASP A 332 9.75 -3.71 12.93
N THR A 333 9.32 -3.94 14.18
CA THR A 333 10.16 -4.19 15.34
C THR A 333 10.56 -5.66 15.50
N SER A 334 10.17 -6.52 14.57
CA SER A 334 10.36 -7.97 14.69
C SER A 334 11.74 -8.43 14.18
N SER A 335 12.24 -9.51 14.77
CA SER A 335 13.38 -10.27 14.26
C SER A 335 13.07 -10.89 12.90
N PRO A 336 14.10 -11.17 12.06
CA PRO A 336 13.88 -11.77 10.74
C PRO A 336 13.06 -13.07 10.77
N LEU A 337 12.29 -13.32 9.72
CA LEU A 337 11.55 -14.57 9.52
C LEU A 337 12.14 -15.33 8.31
N THR A 338 12.47 -16.60 8.49
CA THR A 338 12.95 -17.49 7.43
C THR A 338 12.07 -18.72 7.30
N PHE A 339 11.48 -18.95 6.12
CA PHE A 339 11.02 -20.28 5.72
C PHE A 339 12.21 -21.03 5.14
N ASN A 340 12.63 -22.14 5.73
CA ASN A 340 13.80 -22.89 5.28
C ASN A 340 13.57 -23.55 3.91
N GLN A 341 14.61 -24.18 3.35
CA GLN A 341 14.61 -24.72 1.98
C GLN A 341 13.83 -26.03 1.75
N THR A 342 13.00 -26.50 2.68
CA THR A 342 12.22 -27.74 2.52
C THR A 342 10.72 -27.52 2.56
N GLY A 343 9.96 -28.46 1.98
CA GLY A 343 8.50 -28.40 1.88
C GLY A 343 8.01 -27.41 0.84
N SER A 344 6.76 -26.96 1.00
CA SER A 344 6.18 -25.91 0.17
C SER A 344 5.31 -24.94 0.96
N LEU A 345 5.35 -23.66 0.57
CA LEU A 345 4.42 -22.63 0.99
C LEU A 345 3.38 -22.40 -0.13
N THR A 346 2.11 -22.30 0.21
CA THR A 346 1.03 -22.03 -0.76
C THR A 346 -0.09 -21.20 -0.14
N ALA A 347 -1.11 -20.82 -0.92
CA ALA A 347 -2.27 -20.08 -0.45
C ALA A 347 -3.60 -20.66 -0.96
N GLY A 348 -4.66 -20.47 -0.18
CA GLY A 348 -6.03 -20.84 -0.54
C GLY A 348 -6.78 -21.56 0.56
N ALA A 349 -8.07 -21.26 0.71
CA ALA A 349 -8.87 -21.75 1.84
C ALA A 349 -9.07 -23.28 1.84
N THR A 350 -9.15 -23.88 0.65
CA THR A 350 -9.34 -25.32 0.45
C THR A 350 -8.51 -25.79 -0.74
N ASP A 351 -8.37 -27.09 -0.95
CA ASP A 351 -7.54 -27.64 -2.04
C ASP A 351 -8.02 -27.12 -3.39
N ASN A 352 -7.08 -26.90 -4.32
CA ASN A 352 -7.39 -26.47 -5.69
C ASN A 352 -8.09 -25.11 -5.79
N THR A 353 -8.06 -24.31 -4.72
CA THR A 353 -8.69 -22.98 -4.69
C THR A 353 -7.63 -21.94 -5.01
N ALA A 354 -7.87 -21.14 -6.05
CA ALA A 354 -7.02 -20.01 -6.40
C ALA A 354 -7.03 -18.96 -5.29
N ALA A 355 -5.89 -18.31 -5.06
CA ALA A 355 -5.75 -17.35 -3.98
C ALA A 355 -4.55 -16.42 -4.20
N THR A 356 -4.44 -15.40 -3.36
CA THR A 356 -3.25 -14.56 -3.26
C THR A 356 -2.50 -14.89 -1.97
N LEU A 357 -1.21 -15.18 -2.07
CA LEU A 357 -0.30 -15.22 -0.93
C LEU A 357 0.21 -13.80 -0.63
N PHE A 358 -0.27 -13.21 0.45
CA PHE A 358 0.22 -11.93 0.94
C PHE A 358 1.47 -12.13 1.81
N VAL A 359 2.55 -11.46 1.45
CA VAL A 359 3.86 -11.53 2.12
C VAL A 359 4.28 -10.10 2.46
N GLN A 360 4.15 -9.71 3.72
CA GLN A 360 4.32 -8.33 4.14
C GLN A 360 5.55 -8.19 5.03
N ASN A 361 6.51 -7.35 4.63
CA ASN A 361 7.64 -6.98 5.46
C ASN A 361 7.59 -5.49 5.81
N GLN A 362 7.15 -5.21 7.04
CA GLN A 362 7.01 -3.86 7.57
C GLN A 362 8.31 -3.30 8.17
N SER A 363 9.41 -4.06 8.16
CA SER A 363 10.69 -3.67 8.75
C SER A 363 11.40 -2.55 8.00
N THR A 364 11.47 -1.40 8.65
CA THR A 364 12.35 -0.27 8.34
C THR A 364 13.73 -0.43 8.97
N ALA A 365 13.85 -1.30 9.99
CA ALA A 365 15.10 -1.63 10.66
C ALA A 365 15.99 -2.62 9.91
N GLY A 366 15.52 -3.14 8.75
CA GLY A 366 16.30 -4.03 7.88
C GLY A 366 16.14 -5.53 8.18
N SER A 367 15.20 -5.94 9.03
CA SER A 367 14.90 -7.37 9.22
C SER A 367 14.38 -7.97 7.91
N LEU A 368 14.92 -9.12 7.54
CA LEU A 368 14.53 -9.82 6.31
C LEU A 368 13.36 -10.78 6.53
N LEU A 369 12.52 -10.89 5.51
CA LEU A 369 11.55 -11.97 5.35
C LEU A 369 12.01 -12.88 4.20
N THR A 370 12.62 -14.01 4.54
CA THR A 370 13.22 -14.93 3.57
C THR A 370 12.32 -16.13 3.32
N VAL A 371 11.92 -16.34 2.08
CA VAL A 371 11.19 -17.53 1.62
C VAL A 371 12.17 -18.43 0.86
N GLY A 372 12.80 -19.36 1.59
CA GLY A 372 13.68 -20.37 1.03
C GLY A 372 12.97 -21.64 0.56
N THR A 373 11.77 -21.89 1.08
CA THR A 373 10.91 -22.99 0.62
C THR A 373 10.32 -22.67 -0.76
N VAL A 374 9.85 -23.69 -1.47
CA VAL A 374 9.16 -23.48 -2.75
C VAL A 374 7.79 -22.87 -2.49
N ILE A 375 7.51 -21.69 -3.08
CA ILE A 375 6.14 -21.21 -3.24
C ILE A 375 5.51 -21.96 -4.42
N SER A 376 4.38 -22.63 -4.18
CA SER A 376 3.67 -23.43 -5.19
C SER A 376 2.20 -23.05 -5.32
N ASP A 377 1.59 -23.44 -6.43
CA ASP A 377 0.13 -23.42 -6.58
C ASP A 377 -0.52 -24.41 -5.60
N ASN A 378 -1.75 -24.10 -5.19
CA ASN A 378 -2.53 -24.94 -4.29
C ASN A 378 -3.21 -26.04 -5.10
N GLY A 379 -2.44 -27.03 -5.56
CA GLY A 379 -2.92 -28.03 -6.52
C GLY A 379 -3.19 -27.40 -7.88
N SER A 380 -4.43 -27.46 -8.38
CA SER A 380 -4.83 -26.72 -9.60
C SER A 380 -5.27 -25.27 -9.33
N GLY A 381 -5.26 -24.82 -8.08
CA GLY A 381 -5.60 -23.46 -7.70
C GLY A 381 -4.40 -22.55 -7.90
N ILE A 382 -4.50 -21.62 -8.85
CA ILE A 382 -3.44 -20.65 -9.16
C ILE A 382 -3.19 -19.76 -7.94
N VAL A 383 -1.91 -19.62 -7.55
CA VAL A 383 -1.50 -18.72 -6.47
C VAL A 383 -0.82 -17.49 -7.06
N ASP A 384 -1.45 -16.33 -6.86
CA ASP A 384 -0.79 -15.04 -7.03
C ASP A 384 0.06 -14.73 -5.79
N VAL A 385 1.15 -13.98 -5.96
CA VAL A 385 2.00 -13.55 -4.84
C VAL A 385 2.01 -12.03 -4.78
N ARG A 386 1.74 -11.46 -3.61
CA ARG A 386 1.85 -10.02 -3.38
C ARG A 386 2.81 -9.72 -2.24
N THR A 387 3.85 -8.93 -2.54
CA THR A 387 4.82 -8.46 -1.54
C THR A 387 4.63 -6.97 -1.25
N THR A 388 4.51 -6.61 0.03
CA THR A 388 4.28 -5.22 0.47
C THR A 388 5.04 -4.89 1.76
N GLY A 389 4.99 -3.64 2.16
CA GLY A 389 5.76 -3.07 3.27
C GLY A 389 7.07 -2.41 2.81
N PRO A 390 7.68 -1.54 3.62
CA PRO A 390 8.95 -0.87 3.31
C PRO A 390 10.19 -1.77 3.33
N GLY A 391 10.10 -2.96 3.94
CA GLY A 391 11.24 -3.85 4.13
C GLY A 391 11.60 -4.70 2.91
N THR A 392 12.51 -5.64 3.13
CA THR A 392 13.03 -6.55 2.10
C THR A 392 12.50 -7.96 2.27
N THR A 393 11.79 -8.46 1.26
CA THR A 393 11.42 -9.87 1.13
C THR A 393 12.39 -10.54 0.16
N VAL A 394 12.92 -11.71 0.52
CA VAL A 394 13.91 -12.44 -0.28
C VAL A 394 13.38 -13.81 -0.68
N PHE A 395 13.35 -14.10 -1.98
CA PHE A 395 13.02 -15.43 -2.51
C PHE A 395 14.30 -16.17 -2.88
N THR A 396 14.64 -17.19 -2.11
CA THR A 396 15.73 -18.13 -2.41
C THR A 396 15.20 -19.51 -2.81
N GLY A 397 13.91 -19.77 -2.62
CA GLY A 397 13.24 -20.97 -3.12
C GLY A 397 13.14 -21.05 -4.64
N ALA A 398 13.12 -22.28 -5.16
CA ALA A 398 12.84 -22.58 -6.57
C ALA A 398 11.32 -22.62 -6.80
N ASN A 399 10.72 -21.43 -6.86
CA ASN A 399 9.28 -21.23 -6.93
C ASN A 399 8.63 -21.83 -8.18
N THR A 400 7.42 -22.38 -8.01
CA THR A 400 6.65 -23.07 -9.06
C THR A 400 5.19 -22.62 -9.16
N TYR A 401 4.74 -21.65 -8.36
CA TYR A 401 3.43 -21.01 -8.55
C TYR A 401 3.32 -20.44 -9.97
N THR A 402 2.11 -20.44 -10.51
CA THR A 402 1.87 -20.00 -11.91
C THR A 402 1.16 -18.66 -12.00
N GLY A 403 0.66 -18.14 -10.87
CA GLY A 403 0.03 -16.82 -10.80
C GLY A 403 1.02 -15.67 -10.93
N ASN A 404 0.45 -14.47 -10.95
CA ASN A 404 1.18 -13.22 -11.11
C ASN A 404 1.86 -12.81 -9.81
N THR A 405 2.92 -12.00 -9.95
CA THR A 405 3.63 -11.40 -8.82
C THR A 405 3.42 -9.90 -8.81
N LEU A 406 3.02 -9.36 -7.66
CA LEU A 406 2.85 -7.94 -7.45
C LEU A 406 3.78 -7.45 -6.36
N VAL A 407 4.75 -6.61 -6.74
CA VAL A 407 5.65 -5.92 -5.82
C VAL A 407 5.05 -4.54 -5.54
N GLY A 408 4.32 -4.42 -4.42
CA GLY A 408 3.56 -3.22 -4.09
C GLY A 408 4.39 -2.10 -3.45
N SER A 409 5.35 -2.46 -2.61
CA SER A 409 6.30 -1.52 -2.00
C SER A 409 7.54 -2.26 -1.49
N GLY A 410 8.57 -1.52 -1.09
CA GLY A 410 9.79 -2.09 -0.52
C GLY A 410 10.58 -2.87 -1.57
N ILE A 411 11.31 -3.89 -1.13
CA ILE A 411 12.19 -4.68 -2.02
C ILE A 411 11.72 -6.14 -2.06
N LEU A 412 11.49 -6.67 -3.26
CA LEU A 412 11.49 -8.11 -3.52
C LEU A 412 12.82 -8.50 -4.16
N ALA A 413 13.66 -9.22 -3.43
CA ALA A 413 14.93 -9.74 -3.92
C ALA A 413 14.79 -11.20 -4.37
N ILE A 414 15.26 -11.51 -5.57
CA ILE A 414 15.34 -12.86 -6.13
C ILE A 414 16.78 -13.34 -6.00
N GLY A 415 17.00 -14.25 -5.05
CA GLY A 415 18.31 -14.69 -4.60
C GLY A 415 18.92 -13.77 -3.54
N ASP A 416 19.99 -14.27 -2.93
CA ASP A 416 20.77 -13.65 -1.84
C ASP A 416 22.28 -13.59 -2.17
N GLY A 417 22.61 -13.55 -3.47
CA GLY A 417 23.98 -13.63 -4.00
C GLY A 417 24.41 -15.06 -4.35
N GLY A 418 23.62 -16.07 -3.96
CA GLY A 418 23.81 -17.46 -4.36
C GLY A 418 23.32 -17.79 -5.79
N SER A 419 23.10 -19.08 -6.04
CA SER A 419 22.57 -19.63 -7.29
C SER A 419 21.13 -20.16 -7.13
N THR A 420 20.40 -19.68 -6.14
CA THR A 420 19.01 -20.09 -5.84
C THR A 420 18.09 -18.88 -5.81
N GLY A 421 16.78 -19.12 -5.85
CA GLY A 421 15.74 -18.08 -6.03
C GLY A 421 15.24 -17.97 -7.46
N THR A 422 13.94 -18.11 -7.64
CA THR A 422 13.25 -17.88 -8.92
C THR A 422 11.95 -17.10 -8.71
N LEU A 423 11.46 -16.47 -9.78
CA LEU A 423 10.07 -16.00 -9.87
C LEU A 423 9.18 -17.10 -10.47
N SER A 424 7.87 -16.86 -10.52
CA SER A 424 6.93 -17.69 -11.28
C SER A 424 7.08 -17.53 -12.79
N SER A 425 6.26 -18.28 -13.52
CA SER A 425 6.02 -18.07 -14.94
C SER A 425 5.07 -16.91 -15.27
N GLY A 426 4.35 -16.38 -14.26
CA GLY A 426 3.34 -15.33 -14.44
C GLY A 426 3.94 -13.93 -14.58
N ASP A 427 3.10 -12.96 -14.89
CA ASP A 427 3.52 -11.57 -15.06
C ASP A 427 3.90 -10.94 -13.71
N VAL A 428 4.82 -9.98 -13.75
CA VAL A 428 5.27 -9.21 -12.60
C VAL A 428 4.86 -7.75 -12.77
N ASN A 429 4.17 -7.19 -11.78
CA ASN A 429 3.89 -5.74 -11.72
C ASN A 429 4.63 -5.12 -10.54
N VAL A 430 5.39 -4.05 -10.80
CA VAL A 430 6.21 -3.33 -9.82
C VAL A 430 5.63 -1.93 -9.64
N GLU A 431 4.97 -1.69 -8.51
CA GLU A 431 4.35 -0.38 -8.18
C GLU A 431 5.43 0.70 -7.93
N ALA A 432 5.05 1.98 -7.98
CA ALA A 432 5.98 3.12 -8.02
C ALA A 432 7.00 3.14 -6.86
N SER A 433 6.57 2.71 -5.67
CA SER A 433 7.37 2.72 -4.43
C SER A 433 8.06 1.37 -4.17
N ALA A 434 8.19 0.52 -5.19
CA ALA A 434 8.74 -0.82 -5.09
C ALA A 434 10.02 -1.00 -5.92
N VAL A 435 10.82 -1.99 -5.52
CA VAL A 435 12.01 -2.47 -6.22
C VAL A 435 11.93 -4.00 -6.39
N LEU A 436 12.03 -4.47 -7.63
CA LEU A 436 12.33 -5.86 -7.94
C LEU A 436 13.83 -6.00 -8.17
N ALA A 437 14.53 -6.71 -7.28
CA ALA A 437 15.98 -6.87 -7.34
C ALA A 437 16.36 -8.32 -7.69
N PHE A 438 17.22 -8.50 -8.70
CA PHE A 438 17.85 -9.77 -8.99
C PHE A 438 19.22 -9.80 -8.30
N ASN A 439 19.42 -10.76 -7.41
CA ASN A 439 20.66 -10.91 -6.65
C ASN A 439 21.12 -12.37 -6.70
N ARG A 440 21.60 -12.78 -7.87
CA ARG A 440 22.17 -14.11 -8.10
C ARG A 440 23.56 -14.00 -8.71
N SER A 441 24.42 -14.97 -8.43
CA SER A 441 25.79 -15.01 -8.97
C SER A 441 25.95 -15.87 -10.23
N ASP A 442 24.93 -16.63 -10.62
CA ASP A 442 24.97 -17.50 -11.80
C ASP A 442 24.21 -16.92 -13.00
N THR A 443 24.28 -17.61 -14.14
CA THR A 443 23.71 -17.14 -15.41
C THR A 443 22.39 -17.82 -15.79
N ALA A 444 21.79 -18.56 -14.86
CA ALA A 444 20.68 -19.48 -15.15
C ALA A 444 19.28 -18.86 -14.98
N LEU A 445 19.16 -17.63 -14.46
CA LEU A 445 17.84 -17.05 -14.20
C LEU A 445 17.23 -16.48 -15.50
N ALA A 446 16.14 -17.11 -15.96
CA ALA A 446 15.25 -16.56 -16.97
C ALA A 446 13.94 -16.09 -16.32
N VAL A 447 13.48 -14.91 -16.70
CA VAL A 447 12.20 -14.32 -16.25
C VAL A 447 11.24 -14.34 -17.43
N PRO A 448 10.30 -15.30 -17.49
CA PRO A 448 9.43 -15.50 -18.66
C PRO A 448 8.22 -14.55 -18.69
N GLY A 449 7.71 -14.13 -17.54
CA GLY A 449 6.59 -13.20 -17.45
C GLY A 449 6.96 -11.78 -17.84
N ALA A 450 5.97 -10.99 -18.25
CA ALA A 450 6.18 -9.56 -18.50
C ALA A 450 6.48 -8.83 -17.19
N ILE A 451 7.36 -7.82 -17.23
CA ILE A 451 7.57 -6.92 -16.09
C ILE A 451 6.96 -5.56 -16.41
N THR A 452 5.94 -5.17 -15.65
CA THR A 452 5.14 -3.96 -15.84
C THR A 452 5.14 -3.09 -14.59
N GLY A 453 4.50 -1.93 -14.66
CA GLY A 453 4.38 -0.98 -13.55
C GLY A 453 5.29 0.24 -13.69
N THR A 454 5.50 0.94 -12.59
CA THR A 454 6.22 2.23 -12.54
C THR A 454 7.38 2.26 -11.55
N GLY A 455 7.64 1.16 -10.85
CA GLY A 455 8.74 1.05 -9.90
C GLY A 455 10.10 0.79 -10.55
N ASN A 456 11.00 0.22 -9.74
CA ASN A 456 12.39 0.00 -10.11
C ASN A 456 12.68 -1.49 -10.31
N VAL A 457 13.51 -1.80 -11.31
CA VAL A 457 14.07 -3.14 -11.52
C VAL A 457 15.58 -3.05 -11.42
N ALA A 458 16.18 -3.84 -10.54
CA ALA A 458 17.61 -3.79 -10.26
C ALA A 458 18.28 -5.14 -10.54
N GLN A 459 19.42 -5.11 -11.24
CA GLN A 459 20.36 -6.23 -11.28
C GLN A 459 21.51 -5.93 -10.33
N ASN A 460 21.52 -6.63 -9.20
CA ASN A 460 22.49 -6.45 -8.11
C ASN A 460 23.49 -7.61 -8.01
N GLY A 461 23.12 -8.78 -8.52
CA GLY A 461 24.00 -9.94 -8.50
C GLY A 461 25.00 -9.92 -9.64
N SER A 462 26.17 -10.54 -9.43
CA SER A 462 27.23 -10.67 -10.44
C SER A 462 26.89 -11.60 -11.61
N GLY A 463 25.76 -12.31 -11.51
CA GLY A 463 25.27 -13.26 -12.50
C GLY A 463 24.62 -12.62 -13.73
N THR A 464 23.86 -13.43 -14.46
CA THR A 464 23.05 -12.98 -15.61
C THR A 464 21.58 -13.30 -15.39
N THR A 465 20.73 -12.28 -15.47
CA THR A 465 19.27 -12.44 -15.56
C THR A 465 18.83 -12.19 -16.99
N THR A 466 18.09 -13.13 -17.57
CA THR A 466 17.53 -13.00 -18.92
C THR A 466 16.04 -12.66 -18.84
N LEU A 467 15.64 -11.50 -19.35
CA LEU A 467 14.25 -11.11 -19.50
C LEU A 467 13.67 -11.71 -20.78
N SER A 468 12.89 -12.77 -20.64
CA SER A 468 12.26 -13.50 -21.75
C SER A 468 10.83 -13.03 -22.02
N GLY A 469 10.16 -12.43 -21.04
CA GLY A 469 8.92 -11.67 -21.23
C GLY A 469 9.19 -10.22 -21.65
N ALA A 470 8.13 -9.52 -22.07
CA ALA A 470 8.22 -8.09 -22.37
C ALA A 470 8.41 -7.28 -21.08
N ALA A 471 9.39 -6.38 -21.03
CA ALA A 471 9.52 -5.40 -19.95
C ALA A 471 9.47 -3.98 -20.54
N PRO A 472 8.26 -3.39 -20.73
CA PRO A 472 8.13 -2.05 -21.27
C PRO A 472 8.81 -1.02 -20.37
N LEU A 473 9.87 -0.39 -20.89
CA LEU A 473 10.67 0.63 -20.19
C LEU A 473 10.05 2.03 -20.28
N SER A 474 8.87 2.17 -20.90
CA SER A 474 8.17 3.45 -20.94
C SER A 474 7.70 3.91 -19.55
N SER A 475 7.62 2.99 -18.58
CA SER A 475 7.10 3.27 -17.23
C SER A 475 8.02 2.83 -16.09
N LEU A 476 8.92 1.87 -16.30
CA LEU A 476 9.84 1.36 -15.28
C LEU A 476 11.21 2.06 -15.28
N THR A 477 11.87 2.10 -14.12
CA THR A 477 13.29 2.52 -14.00
C THR A 477 14.19 1.29 -13.83
N PHE A 478 15.29 1.22 -14.58
CA PHE A 478 16.22 0.09 -14.50
C PHE A 478 17.60 0.51 -13.98
N THR A 479 18.10 -0.24 -13.01
CA THR A 479 19.41 -0.06 -12.40
C THR A 479 20.26 -1.32 -12.61
N LEU A 480 21.36 -1.17 -13.36
CA LEU A 480 22.39 -2.21 -13.45
C LEU A 480 23.51 -1.87 -12.45
N ALA A 481 23.47 -2.49 -11.27
CA ALA A 481 24.44 -2.28 -10.20
C ALA A 481 25.64 -3.23 -10.30
N ASP A 482 25.41 -4.48 -10.73
CA ASP A 482 26.45 -5.48 -11.01
C ASP A 482 25.99 -6.45 -12.12
N GLY A 483 26.87 -7.36 -12.56
CA GLY A 483 26.52 -8.49 -13.43
C GLY A 483 25.95 -8.08 -14.80
N THR A 484 24.97 -8.86 -15.28
CA THR A 484 24.38 -8.68 -16.61
C THR A 484 22.85 -8.81 -16.58
N LEU A 485 22.16 -7.87 -17.21
CA LEU A 485 20.74 -8.00 -17.56
C LEU A 485 20.65 -8.24 -19.08
N ALA A 486 20.27 -9.45 -19.47
CA ALA A 486 20.15 -9.89 -20.84
C ALA A 486 18.68 -9.83 -21.32
N THR A 487 18.49 -9.65 -22.63
CA THR A 487 17.18 -9.70 -23.28
C THR A 487 17.04 -11.00 -24.07
N GLY A 488 15.96 -11.74 -23.81
CA GLY A 488 15.67 -13.02 -24.46
C GLY A 488 14.76 -12.90 -25.68
N VAL A 489 14.10 -11.75 -25.87
CA VAL A 489 13.19 -11.46 -26.98
C VAL A 489 13.38 -10.02 -27.50
N ASP A 490 13.08 -9.79 -28.77
CA ASP A 490 13.06 -8.44 -29.34
C ASP A 490 12.08 -7.56 -28.57
N GLY A 491 12.52 -6.37 -28.18
CA GLY A 491 11.68 -5.45 -27.40
C GLY A 491 11.47 -5.85 -25.95
N ALA A 492 12.19 -6.87 -25.42
CA ALA A 492 12.22 -7.15 -23.98
C ALA A 492 12.62 -5.91 -23.17
N ILE A 493 13.46 -5.05 -23.77
CA ILE A 493 13.83 -3.72 -23.30
C ILE A 493 13.43 -2.75 -24.43
N HIS A 494 12.30 -2.05 -24.29
CA HIS A 494 11.86 -1.01 -25.24
C HIS A 494 11.63 0.32 -24.51
N THR A 495 12.54 1.29 -24.66
CA THR A 495 12.63 2.48 -23.79
C THR A 495 12.42 3.83 -24.47
N THR A 496 11.78 4.74 -23.72
CA THR A 496 11.95 6.21 -23.78
C THR A 496 12.32 6.79 -22.40
N GLY A 497 12.50 5.94 -21.37
CA GLY A 497 12.83 6.30 -19.98
C GLY A 497 14.31 6.13 -19.62
N THR A 498 14.66 6.34 -18.35
CA THR A 498 16.05 6.33 -17.88
C THR A 498 16.58 4.91 -17.65
N LEU A 499 17.71 4.58 -18.30
CA LEU A 499 18.51 3.38 -18.04
C LEU A 499 19.79 3.79 -17.31
N VAL A 500 20.01 3.29 -16.09
CA VAL A 500 21.16 3.66 -15.25
C VAL A 500 22.21 2.55 -15.25
N PHE A 501 23.44 2.88 -15.66
CA PHE A 501 24.61 2.00 -15.59
C PHE A 501 25.57 2.45 -14.47
N GLY A 502 25.98 1.53 -13.60
CA GLY A 502 27.11 1.73 -12.69
C GLY A 502 26.81 2.54 -11.43
N GLY A 503 25.60 2.44 -10.88
CA GLY A 503 25.30 2.94 -9.52
C GLY A 503 25.09 1.77 -8.58
N SER A 504 25.88 1.67 -7.50
CA SER A 504 25.50 0.85 -6.35
C SER A 504 24.32 1.54 -5.65
N ALA A 505 23.14 0.89 -5.65
CA ALA A 505 22.07 1.27 -4.75
C ALA A 505 22.52 0.94 -3.32
N GLY A 506 23.01 1.95 -2.60
CA GLY A 506 23.31 1.89 -1.18
C GLY A 506 22.12 2.40 -0.37
#